data_AF-A0A3N5V9J3-F1
#
_entry.id   AF-A0A3N5V9J3-F1
#
_cell.length_a   1.000
_cell.length_b   1.000
_cell.length_c   1.000
_cell.angle_alpha   90.00
_cell.angle_beta   90.00
_cell.angle_gamma   90.00
#
_symmetry.space_group_name_H-M   'P 1'
#
loop_
_entity.id
_entity.type
_entity.pdbx_description
1 polymer ?
#
loop_
_entity_poly.entity_id
_entity_poly.type
_entity_poly.pdbx_seq_one_letter_code
_entity_poly.pdbx_strand_id
1 'polypeptide(L)'
;MTLEPDVARLLSERARQTRKSFKETLNAAVRSGLGRVMDSSADREFTIEARPMRIKAGVDAGRFNSLLDDLDAEAFLEKNRSVKDKTPPR
;
A
#
# COMPACT_ATOMS: atom_id res chain seq x y z
N MET A 1 26.30 -22.60 -19.69
CA MET A 1 24.94 -22.91 -19.17
C MET A 1 23.99 -22.90 -20.34
N THR A 2 23.11 -23.87 -20.42
CA THR A 2 22.13 -23.97 -21.50
C THR A 2 20.78 -23.54 -20.95
N LEU A 3 20.10 -22.63 -21.63
CA LEU A 3 18.76 -22.20 -21.30
C LEU A 3 17.80 -22.73 -22.36
N GLU A 4 16.60 -23.10 -21.94
CA GLU A 4 15.51 -23.35 -22.87
C GLU A 4 15.28 -22.10 -23.76
N PRO A 5 14.94 -22.26 -25.05
CA PRO A 5 14.83 -21.14 -25.99
C PRO A 5 13.82 -20.06 -25.58
N ASP A 6 12.74 -20.47 -24.91
CA ASP A 6 11.69 -19.59 -24.39
C ASP A 6 12.19 -18.72 -23.22
N VAL A 7 12.95 -19.30 -22.29
CA VAL A 7 13.57 -18.62 -21.15
C VAL A 7 14.63 -17.63 -21.63
N ALA A 8 15.43 -18.02 -22.62
CA ALA A 8 16.42 -17.13 -23.23
C ALA A 8 15.73 -15.90 -23.87
N ARG A 9 14.65 -16.12 -24.63
CA ARG A 9 13.85 -15.04 -25.23
C ARG A 9 13.28 -14.10 -24.17
N LEU A 10 12.67 -14.65 -23.12
CA LEU A 10 12.10 -13.86 -22.03
C LEU A 10 13.14 -12.98 -21.32
N LEU A 11 14.32 -13.54 -21.04
CA LEU A 11 15.42 -12.79 -20.42
C LEU A 11 15.96 -11.70 -21.35
N SER A 12 16.08 -11.96 -22.65
CA SER A 12 16.51 -10.97 -23.64
C SER A 12 15.51 -9.81 -23.77
N GLU A 13 14.21 -10.09 -23.79
CA GLU A 13 13.17 -9.04 -23.80
C GLU A 13 13.25 -8.17 -22.55
N ARG A 14 13.40 -8.80 -21.38
CA ARG A 14 13.52 -8.10 -20.10
C ARG A 14 14.80 -7.28 -19.98
N ALA A 15 15.92 -7.76 -20.52
CA ALA A 15 17.17 -7.03 -20.60
C ALA A 15 17.03 -5.76 -21.47
N ARG A 16 16.36 -5.87 -22.62
CA ARG A 16 16.07 -4.72 -23.51
C ARG A 16 15.18 -3.68 -22.83
N GLN A 17 14.11 -4.12 -22.15
CA GLN A 17 13.19 -3.21 -21.44
C GLN A 17 13.90 -2.45 -20.30
N THR A 18 14.78 -3.14 -19.57
CA THR A 18 15.47 -2.57 -18.39
C THR A 18 16.78 -1.86 -18.73
N ARG A 19 17.21 -1.87 -20.01
CA ARG A 19 18.53 -1.41 -20.47
C ARG A 19 19.69 -2.01 -19.67
N LYS A 20 19.56 -3.27 -19.27
CA LYS A 20 20.60 -4.02 -18.54
C LYS A 20 21.21 -5.09 -19.41
N SER A 21 22.41 -5.55 -19.07
CA SER A 21 23.01 -6.68 -19.75
C SER A 21 22.26 -7.98 -19.44
N PHE A 22 22.29 -8.93 -20.37
CA PHE A 22 21.66 -10.24 -20.20
C PHE A 22 22.11 -10.95 -18.92
N LYS A 23 23.40 -10.86 -18.58
CA LYS A 23 23.98 -11.43 -17.36
C LYS A 23 23.40 -10.80 -16.09
N GLU A 24 23.24 -9.48 -16.06
CA GLU A 24 22.65 -8.78 -14.92
C GLU A 24 21.18 -9.16 -14.73
N THR A 25 20.42 -9.20 -15.82
CA THR A 25 19.01 -9.62 -15.79
C THR A 25 18.86 -11.06 -15.34
N LEU A 26 19.69 -11.98 -15.85
CA LEU A 26 19.71 -13.38 -15.43
C LEU A 26 20.05 -13.51 -13.94
N ASN A 27 21.15 -12.89 -13.48
CA ASN A 27 21.54 -12.97 -12.08
C ASN A 27 20.48 -12.37 -11.15
N ALA A 28 19.82 -11.28 -11.54
CA ALA A 28 18.72 -10.71 -10.78
C ALA A 28 17.49 -11.63 -10.74
N ALA A 29 17.15 -12.27 -11.87
CA ALA A 29 16.06 -13.24 -11.94
C ALA A 29 16.33 -14.47 -11.07
N VAL A 30 17.55 -15.01 -11.11
CA VAL A 30 17.95 -16.16 -10.29
C VAL A 30 17.97 -15.78 -8.81
N ARG A 31 18.52 -14.61 -8.44
CA ARG A 31 18.51 -14.16 -7.05
C ARG A 31 17.10 -13.88 -6.53
N SER A 32 16.20 -13.35 -7.34
CA SER A 32 14.80 -13.14 -6.91
C SER A 32 14.01 -14.44 -6.83
N GLY A 33 14.23 -15.37 -7.77
CA GLY A 33 13.56 -16.67 -7.79
C GLY A 33 14.06 -17.64 -6.72
N LEU A 34 15.38 -17.76 -6.55
CA LEU A 34 15.99 -18.66 -5.58
C LEU A 34 16.26 -18.00 -4.22
N GLY A 35 16.53 -16.69 -4.20
CA GLY A 35 16.72 -15.94 -2.95
C GLY A 35 15.42 -15.81 -2.16
N ARG A 36 14.25 -15.72 -2.81
CA ARG A 36 12.95 -15.76 -2.11
C ARG A 36 12.66 -17.13 -1.47
N VAL A 37 13.22 -18.21 -2.01
CA VAL A 37 13.15 -19.54 -1.38
C VAL A 37 14.01 -19.58 -0.11
N MET A 38 15.14 -18.85 -0.08
CA MET A 38 16.02 -18.75 1.09
C MET A 38 15.53 -17.73 2.14
N ASP A 39 14.91 -16.63 1.70
CA ASP A 39 14.23 -15.63 2.54
C ASP A 39 12.78 -16.03 2.86
N SER A 40 12.50 -17.32 2.90
CA SER A 40 11.44 -17.88 3.76
C SER A 40 11.75 -17.65 5.25
N SER A 41 12.47 -16.57 5.61
CA SER A 41 12.37 -16.01 6.94
C SER A 41 10.90 -15.63 7.06
N ALA A 42 10.17 -16.50 7.77
CA ALA A 42 8.77 -16.44 8.11
C ALA A 42 8.12 -15.12 7.71
N ASP A 43 7.05 -15.21 6.92
CA ASP A 43 5.96 -14.24 7.02
C ASP A 43 5.71 -14.06 8.52
N ARG A 44 6.32 -13.04 9.11
CA ARG A 44 6.30 -12.88 10.57
C ARG A 44 4.86 -12.56 10.84
N GLU A 45 4.19 -13.48 11.53
CA GLU A 45 2.82 -13.27 11.93
C GLU A 45 2.69 -11.88 12.54
N PHE A 46 1.82 -11.07 11.94
CA PHE A 46 1.62 -9.71 12.36
C PHE A 46 1.09 -9.72 13.79
N THR A 47 1.97 -9.45 14.74
CA THR A 47 1.65 -9.47 16.17
C THR A 47 1.42 -8.04 16.65
N ILE A 48 0.23 -7.77 17.18
CA ILE A 48 -0.10 -6.49 17.79
C ILE A 48 0.33 -6.52 19.26
N GLU A 49 1.44 -5.86 19.56
CA GLU A 49 1.88 -5.62 20.93
C GLU A 49 1.05 -4.49 21.57
N ALA A 50 -0.02 -4.87 22.26
CA ALA A 50 -0.88 -3.92 22.95
C ALA A 50 -0.11 -3.21 24.08
N ARG A 51 -0.20 -1.88 24.11
CA ARG A 51 0.35 -1.05 25.20
C ARG A 51 -0.80 -0.47 26.03
N PRO A 52 -0.61 -0.24 27.34
CA PRO A 52 -1.62 0.38 28.18
C PRO A 52 -1.83 1.84 27.76
N MET A 53 -2.77 2.07 26.86
CA MET A 53 -3.22 3.40 26.46
C MET A 53 -4.41 3.79 27.35
N ARG A 54 -4.13 4.60 28.36
CA ARG A 54 -5.17 5.12 29.25
C ARG A 54 -5.91 6.26 28.57
N ILE A 55 -7.19 6.38 28.88
CA ILE A 55 -8.01 7.50 28.48
C ILE A 55 -7.93 8.57 29.57
N LYS A 56 -7.82 9.83 29.17
CA LYS A 56 -7.77 10.96 30.11
C LYS A 56 -9.10 11.03 30.88
N ALA A 57 -9.04 11.35 32.17
CA ALA A 57 -10.24 11.57 32.97
C ALA A 57 -11.15 12.63 32.32
N GLY A 58 -12.45 12.34 32.24
CA GLY A 58 -13.44 13.17 31.56
C GLY A 58 -13.61 12.89 30.05
N VAL A 59 -12.85 11.96 29.47
CA VAL A 59 -13.04 11.48 28.10
C VAL A 59 -13.70 10.10 28.13
N ASP A 60 -14.80 9.94 27.40
CA ASP A 60 -15.53 8.69 27.27
C ASP A 60 -15.20 8.00 25.94
N ALA A 61 -14.56 6.83 26.00
CA ALA A 61 -14.20 6.05 24.81
C ALA A 61 -15.42 5.63 23.99
N GLY A 62 -16.55 5.37 24.64
CA GLY A 62 -17.78 4.90 23.99
C GLY A 62 -18.44 5.97 23.13
N ARG A 63 -18.03 7.23 23.26
CA ARG A 63 -18.63 8.39 22.57
C ARG A 63 -17.75 8.98 21.48
N PHE A 64 -16.61 8.37 21.15
CA PHE A 64 -15.79 8.85 20.04
C PHE A 64 -16.54 8.87 18.70
N ASN A 65 -17.46 7.93 18.48
CA ASN A 65 -18.28 7.91 17.28
C ASN A 65 -19.17 9.16 17.15
N SER A 66 -19.70 9.68 18.27
CA SER A 66 -20.53 10.89 18.24
C SER A 66 -19.74 12.12 17.80
N LEU A 67 -18.46 12.22 18.18
CA LEU A 67 -17.58 13.29 17.70
C LEU A 67 -17.32 13.18 16.20
N LEU A 68 -17.23 11.96 15.66
CA LEU A 68 -17.09 11.75 14.22
C LEU A 68 -18.37 12.15 13.48
N ASP A 69 -19.54 11.78 14.02
CA ASP A 69 -20.84 12.15 13.45
C ASP A 69 -21.02 13.68 13.38
N ASP A 70 -20.62 14.39 14.43
CA ASP A 70 -20.68 15.87 14.48
C ASP A 70 -19.76 16.51 13.42
N LEU A 71 -18.53 16.02 13.27
CA LEU A 71 -17.58 16.50 12.26
C LEU A 71 -18.06 16.24 10.83
N ASP A 72 -18.64 15.07 10.58
CA ASP A 72 -19.21 14.73 9.27
C ASP A 72 -20.40 15.63 8.94
N ALA A 73 -21.25 15.93 9.92
CA ALA A 73 -22.36 16.86 9.75
C ALA A 73 -21.90 18.28 9.41
N GLU A 74 -20.87 18.80 10.10
CA GLU A 74 -20.28 20.11 9.82
C GLU A 74 -19.69 20.16 8.39
N ALA A 75 -18.90 19.16 8.00
CA ALA A 75 -18.31 19.07 6.67
C ALA A 75 -19.37 19.00 5.56
N PHE A 76 -20.47 18.26 5.79
CA PHE A 76 -21.59 18.18 4.86
C PHE A 76 -22.29 19.54 4.67
N LEU A 77 -22.50 20.28 5.76
CA LEU A 77 -23.09 21.62 5.73
C LEU A 77 -22.19 22.61 4.99
N GLU A 78 -20.88 22.59 5.25
CA GLU A 78 -19.90 23.44 4.57
C GLU A 78 -19.88 23.19 3.07
N LYS A 79 -19.83 21.92 2.66
CA LYS A 79 -19.85 21.52 1.25
C LYS A 79 -21.14 21.98 0.57
N ASN A 80 -22.30 21.79 1.20
CA ASN A 80 -23.57 22.25 0.64
C ASN A 80 -23.67 23.78 0.52
N ARG A 81 -23.10 24.53 1.46
CA ARG A 81 -23.03 26.00 1.38
C ARG A 81 -22.20 26.44 0.17
N SER A 82 -21.04 25.81 -0.04
CA SER A 82 -20.16 26.11 -1.18
C SER A 82 -20.77 25.78 -2.55
N VAL A 83 -21.70 24.80 -2.60
CA VAL A 83 -22.41 24.40 -3.83
C VAL A 83 -23.57 25.35 -4.12
N LYS A 84 -24.32 25.79 -3.09
CA LYS A 84 -25.38 26.77 -3.24
C LYS A 84 -24.86 28.11 -3.77
N ASP A 85 -23.69 28.56 -3.30
CA ASP A 85 -23.05 29.80 -3.75
C ASP A 85 -22.58 29.76 -5.22
N LYS A 86 -22.41 28.56 -5.79
CA LYS A 86 -21.96 28.36 -7.18
C LYS A 86 -23.10 28.15 -8.18
N THR A 87 -24.36 28.17 -7.74
CA THR A 87 -25.52 27.97 -8.61
C THR A 87 -26.09 29.33 -9.03
N PRO A 88 -25.96 29.78 -10.30
CA PRO A 88 -26.53 31.05 -10.72
C PRO A 88 -28.07 30.98 -10.75
N PRO A 89 -28.78 32.08 -10.47
CA PRO A 89 -30.23 32.11 -10.59
C PRO A 89 -30.65 31.86 -12.05
N ARG A 90 -31.74 31.11 -12.24
CA ARG A 90 -32.39 30.91 -13.54
C ARG A 90 -33.22 32.12 -13.92
#